data_AF-D6TJI4-F1
#
_entry.id   AF-D6TJI4-F1
#
_cell.length_a   1.000
_cell.length_b   1.000
_cell.length_c   1.000
_cell.angle_alpha   90.00
_cell.angle_beta   90.00
_cell.angle_gamma   90.00
#
_symmetry.space_group_name_H-M   'P 1'
#
loop_
_entity.id
_entity.type
_entity.pdbx_description
1 polymer ?
#
loop_
_entity_poly.entity_id
_entity_poly.type
_entity_poly.pdbx_seq_one_letter_code
_entity_poly.pdbx_strand_id
1 'polypeptide(L)'
;MFSEDDFETIAHETGSDDLLSEDDLRLPEGANVLVRVHAVRAWLTRRKHDADRAIGQVALALQMLMQDKPESSHPRRRRVQPTAPYTRVLELQQELQAAQDRLQAYTETEELFEDYLAHTTSNDRVLVEYYLAIDNLCLEQTQAPQEAEGSQAIRQQVFEDVLHRLERVTAPESD
;
A
#
# COMPACT_ATOMS: atom_id res chain seq x y z
N MET A 1 -26.86 7.94 -48.43
CA MET A 1 -25.49 8.48 -48.27
C MET A 1 -25.23 8.45 -46.77
N PHE A 2 -24.18 7.75 -46.37
CA PHE A 2 -24.01 7.12 -45.07
C PHE A 2 -23.78 8.12 -43.94
N SER A 3 -24.39 7.85 -42.79
CA SER A 3 -24.15 8.54 -41.53
C SER A 3 -22.86 8.00 -40.92
N GLU A 4 -21.84 8.85 -40.81
CA GLU A 4 -20.58 8.56 -40.11
C GLU A 4 -20.36 9.69 -39.10
N ASP A 5 -20.94 9.51 -37.92
CA ASP A 5 -20.54 10.24 -36.70
C ASP A 5 -20.65 9.26 -35.52
N ASP A 6 -20.07 8.08 -35.73
CA ASP A 6 -19.69 7.12 -34.68
C ASP A 6 -18.29 7.54 -34.22
N PHE A 7 -18.22 8.63 -33.44
CA PHE A 7 -17.02 8.94 -32.69
C PHE A 7 -16.87 7.88 -31.59
N GLU A 8 -16.13 6.84 -31.98
CA GLU A 8 -15.37 5.93 -31.15
C GLU A 8 -15.40 6.31 -29.67
N THR A 9 -16.27 5.62 -28.94
CA THR A 9 -16.08 5.43 -27.51
C THR A 9 -14.78 4.66 -27.39
N ILE A 10 -13.66 5.36 -27.22
CA ILE A 10 -12.39 4.74 -26.81
C ILE A 10 -12.70 4.14 -25.45
N ALA A 11 -13.10 2.88 -25.44
CA ALA A 11 -13.12 2.07 -24.25
C ALA A 11 -11.70 2.18 -23.70
N HIS A 12 -11.55 2.90 -22.60
CA HIS A 12 -10.35 2.80 -21.79
C HIS A 12 -10.24 1.31 -21.46
N GLU A 13 -9.36 0.59 -22.17
CA GLU A 13 -8.95 -0.75 -21.82
C GLU A 13 -8.20 -0.60 -20.49
N THR A 14 -8.96 -0.60 -19.40
CA THR A 14 -8.42 -0.71 -18.05
C THR A 14 -7.61 -1.99 -18.03
N GLY A 15 -6.29 -1.87 -17.87
CA GLY A 15 -5.40 -3.01 -17.88
C GLY A 15 -5.84 -4.02 -16.82
N SER A 16 -5.70 -5.32 -17.11
CA SER A 16 -6.01 -6.39 -16.15
C SER A 16 -5.29 -6.22 -14.80
N ASP A 17 -4.21 -5.44 -14.75
CA ASP A 17 -3.46 -5.10 -13.53
C ASP A 17 -4.20 -4.07 -12.66
N ASP A 18 -4.88 -3.09 -13.27
CA ASP A 18 -5.72 -2.11 -12.57
C ASP A 18 -7.00 -2.78 -12.01
N LEU A 19 -7.60 -3.71 -12.74
CA LEU A 19 -8.77 -4.49 -12.27
C LEU A 19 -8.43 -5.42 -11.09
N LEU A 20 -7.16 -5.80 -10.92
CA LEU A 20 -6.70 -6.54 -9.76
C LEU A 20 -6.40 -5.62 -8.58
N SER A 21 -6.10 -4.33 -8.81
CA SER A 21 -5.73 -3.37 -7.77
C SER A 21 -6.91 -2.96 -6.88
N GLU A 22 -8.12 -3.01 -7.43
CA GLU A 22 -9.39 -2.88 -6.70
C GLU A 22 -9.66 -4.19 -5.95
N ASP A 23 -9.01 -4.39 -4.80
CA ASP A 23 -9.32 -5.52 -3.91
C ASP A 23 -10.67 -5.31 -3.22
N ASP A 24 -11.73 -5.38 -4.03
CA ASP A 24 -13.14 -5.20 -3.68
C ASP A 24 -13.80 -6.52 -3.25
N LEU A 25 -13.00 -7.51 -2.85
CA LEU A 25 -13.50 -8.79 -2.36
C LEU A 25 -14.38 -8.57 -1.12
N ARG A 26 -15.69 -8.66 -1.31
CA ARG A 26 -16.69 -8.75 -0.25
C ARG A 26 -17.06 -10.21 -0.06
N LEU A 27 -17.14 -10.64 1.20
CA LEU A 27 -17.59 -11.98 1.53
C LEU A 27 -19.08 -11.95 1.91
N PRO A 28 -19.86 -12.99 1.53
CA PRO A 28 -21.27 -13.07 1.90
C PRO A 28 -21.43 -13.21 3.42
N GLU A 29 -22.59 -12.81 3.95
CA GLU A 29 -22.88 -12.84 5.40
C GLU A 29 -22.66 -14.21 6.06
N GLY A 30 -23.01 -15.28 5.34
CA GLY A 30 -22.82 -16.66 5.79
C GLY A 30 -21.39 -17.19 5.67
N ALA A 31 -20.42 -16.39 5.20
CA ALA A 31 -19.05 -16.84 5.05
C ALA A 31 -18.47 -17.25 6.42
N ASN A 32 -17.98 -18.49 6.46
CA ASN A 32 -17.32 -19.06 7.63
C ASN A 32 -16.16 -18.15 8.07
N VAL A 33 -16.00 -17.99 9.39
CA VAL A 33 -14.93 -17.18 10.00
C VAL A 33 -13.53 -17.55 9.47
N LEU A 34 -13.27 -18.83 9.20
CA LEU A 34 -12.01 -19.27 8.58
C LEU A 34 -11.79 -18.67 7.18
N VAL A 35 -12.85 -18.54 6.38
CA VAL A 35 -12.78 -17.90 5.05
C VAL A 35 -12.47 -16.42 5.21
N ARG A 36 -13.09 -15.75 6.18
CA ARG A 36 -12.82 -14.34 6.51
C ARG A 36 -11.37 -14.15 6.96
N VAL A 37 -10.86 -15.01 7.84
CA VAL A 37 -9.45 -15.04 8.26
C VAL A 37 -8.52 -15.23 7.07
N HIS A 38 -8.79 -16.19 6.19
CA HIS A 38 -7.98 -16.42 5.00
C HIS A 38 -8.01 -15.22 4.03
N ALA A 39 -9.15 -14.55 3.89
CA ALA A 39 -9.27 -13.36 3.06
C ALA A 39 -8.44 -12.18 3.61
N VAL A 40 -8.43 -11.98 4.93
CA VAL A 40 -7.57 -10.98 5.59
C VAL A 40 -6.09 -11.34 5.41
N ARG A 41 -5.71 -12.59 5.68
CA ARG A 41 -4.33 -13.06 5.51
C ARG A 41 -3.84 -12.87 4.08
N ALA A 42 -4.60 -13.35 3.10
CA ALA A 42 -4.24 -13.23 1.69
C ALA A 42 -4.09 -11.76 1.25
N TRP A 43 -4.98 -10.89 1.75
CA TRP A 43 -4.91 -9.45 1.51
C TRP A 43 -3.65 -8.82 2.13
N LEU A 44 -3.32 -9.14 3.39
CA LEU A 44 -2.10 -8.66 4.06
C LEU A 44 -0.85 -9.10 3.30
N THR A 45 -0.74 -10.39 2.98
CA THR A 45 0.39 -10.94 2.21
C THR A 45 0.52 -10.23 0.86
N ARG A 46 -0.59 -9.95 0.18
CA ARG A 46 -0.58 -9.19 -1.08
C ARG A 46 -0.09 -7.75 -0.89
N ARG A 47 -0.60 -7.02 0.11
CA ARG A 47 -0.17 -5.65 0.41
C ARG A 47 1.32 -5.56 0.74
N LYS A 48 1.87 -6.56 1.45
CA LYS A 48 3.31 -6.69 1.67
C LYS A 48 4.07 -6.87 0.37
N HIS A 49 3.61 -7.75 -0.53
CA HIS A 49 4.23 -7.93 -1.83
C HIS A 49 4.19 -6.67 -2.68
N ASP A 50 3.08 -5.92 -2.65
CA ASP A 50 2.97 -4.67 -3.40
C ASP A 50 3.91 -3.58 -2.85
N ALA A 51 4.04 -3.49 -1.51
CA ALA A 51 5.01 -2.59 -0.87
C ALA A 51 6.46 -2.98 -1.20
N ASP A 52 6.78 -4.28 -1.19
CA ASP A 52 8.10 -4.79 -1.57
C ASP A 52 8.44 -4.50 -3.05
N ARG A 53 7.47 -4.68 -3.96
CA ARG A 53 7.63 -4.27 -5.36
C ARG A 53 7.88 -2.77 -5.49
N ALA A 54 7.17 -1.94 -4.73
CA ALA A 54 7.37 -0.49 -4.74
C ALA A 54 8.79 -0.10 -4.30
N ILE A 55 9.33 -0.75 -3.26
CA ILE A 55 10.75 -0.59 -2.85
C ILE A 55 11.67 -0.93 -4.03
N GLY A 56 11.45 -2.07 -4.69
CA GLY A 56 12.25 -2.50 -5.84
C GLY A 56 12.21 -1.51 -7.01
N GLN A 57 11.03 -0.96 -7.32
CA GLN A 57 10.85 0.03 -8.38
C GLN A 57 11.57 1.35 -8.08
N VAL A 58 11.43 1.87 -6.86
CA VAL A 58 12.09 3.11 -6.44
C VAL A 58 13.61 2.93 -6.36
N ALA A 59 14.08 1.80 -5.83
CA ALA A 59 15.50 1.47 -5.77
C ALA A 59 16.12 1.38 -7.18
N LEU A 60 15.42 0.76 -8.13
CA LEU A 60 15.86 0.69 -9.52
C LEU A 60 15.92 2.09 -10.15
N ALA A 61 14.90 2.93 -9.94
CA ALA A 61 14.89 4.29 -10.46
C ALA A 61 16.05 5.13 -9.89
N LEU A 62 16.33 5.00 -8.59
CA LEU A 62 17.48 5.65 -7.94
C LEU A 62 18.81 5.17 -8.53
N GLN A 63 18.95 3.86 -8.73
CA GLN A 63 20.15 3.27 -9.34
C GLN A 63 20.38 3.79 -10.76
N MET A 64 19.35 3.81 -11.61
CA MET A 64 19.45 4.32 -12.98
C MET A 64 19.93 5.78 -13.00
N LEU A 65 19.37 6.62 -12.11
CA LEU A 65 19.75 8.03 -12.01
C LEU A 65 21.20 8.21 -11.55
N MET A 66 21.69 7.36 -10.65
CA MET A 66 23.09 7.37 -10.21
C MET A 66 24.07 6.86 -11.28
N GLN A 67 23.63 5.94 -12.14
CA GLN A 67 24.42 5.39 -13.25
C GLN A 67 24.48 6.33 -14.46
N ASP A 68 23.44 7.15 -14.69
CA ASP A 68 23.38 8.15 -15.79
C ASP A 68 24.32 9.36 -15.59
N LYS A 69 25.28 9.28 -14.66
CA LYS A 69 26.38 10.25 -14.56
C LYS A 69 27.20 10.21 -15.86
N PRO A 70 27.26 11.31 -16.64
CA PRO A 70 27.91 11.27 -17.94
C PRO A 70 29.43 11.17 -17.80
N GLU A 71 29.98 10.00 -18.06
CA GLU A 71 31.31 9.87 -18.65
C GLU A 71 31.25 10.35 -20.11
N SER A 72 31.26 11.67 -20.34
CA SER A 72 31.75 12.20 -21.61
C SER A 72 32.13 13.68 -21.51
N SER A 73 33.44 13.88 -21.59
CA SER A 73 34.13 15.03 -22.16
C SER A 73 33.30 15.79 -23.22
N HIS A 74 32.84 17.00 -22.90
CA HIS A 74 32.99 18.21 -23.75
C HIS A 74 32.41 19.47 -23.07
N PRO A 75 33.13 20.62 -23.09
CA PRO A 75 32.64 21.84 -22.46
C PRO A 75 31.75 22.61 -23.45
N ARG A 76 30.43 22.44 -23.36
CA ARG A 76 29.48 23.32 -24.07
C ARG A 76 28.73 24.22 -23.09
N ARG A 77 29.08 25.51 -23.15
CA ARG A 77 28.40 26.64 -22.50
C ARG A 77 26.88 26.57 -22.72
N ARG A 78 26.14 26.19 -21.69
CA ARG A 78 24.86 26.83 -21.32
C ARG A 78 24.63 26.57 -19.84
N ARG A 79 24.46 27.66 -19.08
CA ARG A 79 24.01 27.64 -17.68
C ARG A 79 22.65 26.94 -17.64
N VAL A 80 22.63 25.67 -17.30
CA VAL A 80 21.46 24.99 -16.75
C VAL A 80 21.82 24.68 -15.31
N GLN A 81 20.98 25.14 -14.39
CA GLN A 81 21.15 24.97 -12.95
C GLN A 81 21.41 23.47 -12.63
N PRO A 82 22.48 23.12 -11.89
CA PRO A 82 22.76 21.72 -11.51
C PRO A 82 21.85 21.17 -10.40
N THR A 83 20.78 21.87 -10.03
CA THR A 83 19.89 21.49 -8.91
C THR A 83 18.88 20.40 -9.26
N ALA A 84 18.46 20.27 -10.53
CA ALA A 84 17.46 19.29 -10.94
C ALA A 84 17.79 17.81 -10.59
N PRO A 85 19.02 17.29 -10.81
CA PRO A 85 19.33 15.91 -10.44
C PRO A 85 19.40 15.69 -8.93
N TYR A 86 19.79 16.69 -8.13
CA TYR A 86 19.87 16.56 -6.68
C TYR A 86 18.49 16.49 -6.03
N THR A 87 17.55 17.34 -6.48
CA THR A 87 16.16 17.31 -6.01
C THR A 87 15.51 15.96 -6.32
N ARG A 88 15.72 15.42 -7.53
CA ARG A 88 15.14 14.12 -7.89
C ARG A 88 15.70 12.94 -7.09
N VAL A 89 17.00 12.97 -6.75
CA VAL A 89 17.60 11.96 -5.86
C VAL A 89 16.99 12.02 -4.47
N LEU A 90 16.80 13.23 -3.93
CA LEU A 90 16.21 13.41 -2.61
C LEU A 90 14.76 12.92 -2.57
N GLU A 91 13.96 13.22 -3.59
CA GLU A 91 12.59 12.69 -3.75
C GLU A 91 12.57 11.17 -3.75
N LEU A 92 13.41 10.52 -4.57
CA LEU A 92 13.47 9.07 -4.64
C LEU A 92 13.94 8.43 -3.33
N GLN A 93 14.83 9.09 -2.58
CA GLN A 93 15.22 8.63 -1.24
C GLN A 93 14.06 8.71 -0.24
N GLN A 94 13.27 9.78 -0.30
CA GLN A 94 12.07 9.91 0.54
C GLN A 94 10.99 8.89 0.16
N GLU A 95 10.76 8.68 -1.15
CA GLU A 95 9.85 7.65 -1.67
C GLU A 95 10.28 6.25 -1.23
N LEU A 96 11.59 5.97 -1.24
CA LEU A 96 12.15 4.69 -0.79
C LEU A 96 11.90 4.47 0.69
N GLN A 97 12.19 5.48 1.52
CA GLN A 97 11.93 5.41 2.96
C GLN A 97 10.44 5.19 3.23
N ALA A 98 9.57 5.92 2.53
CA ALA A 98 8.12 5.76 2.67
C ALA A 98 7.64 4.36 2.29
N ALA A 99 8.19 3.77 1.21
CA ALA A 99 7.88 2.40 0.81
C ALA A 99 8.36 1.36 1.84
N GLN A 100 9.54 1.57 2.44
CA GLN A 100 10.06 0.74 3.52
C GLN A 100 9.18 0.83 4.77
N ASP A 101 8.78 2.03 5.17
CA ASP A 101 7.90 2.26 6.32
C ASP A 101 6.54 1.56 6.12
N ARG A 102 5.97 1.61 4.90
CA ARG A 102 4.74 0.85 4.56
C ARG A 102 4.94 -0.66 4.69
N LEU A 103 6.03 -1.19 4.13
CA LEU A 103 6.31 -2.63 4.21
C LEU A 103 6.45 -3.07 5.67
N GLN A 104 7.15 -2.29 6.48
CA GLN A 104 7.30 -2.54 7.91
C GLN A 104 5.94 -2.53 8.61
N ALA A 105 5.12 -1.50 8.38
CA ALA A 105 3.79 -1.39 8.97
C ALA A 105 2.91 -2.60 8.61
N TYR A 106 2.85 -3.01 7.35
CA TYR A 106 2.08 -4.20 6.96
C TYR A 106 2.65 -5.49 7.59
N THR A 107 3.97 -5.58 7.77
CA THR A 107 4.61 -6.71 8.45
C THR A 107 4.19 -6.76 9.92
N GLU A 108 4.24 -5.64 10.62
CA GLU A 108 3.80 -5.52 12.02
C GLU A 108 2.32 -5.94 12.17
N THR A 109 1.46 -5.49 11.25
CA THR A 109 0.03 -5.85 11.30
C THR A 109 -0.23 -7.33 11.01
N GLU A 110 0.56 -7.96 10.13
CA GLU A 110 0.45 -9.41 9.85
C GLU A 110 0.95 -10.24 11.02
N GLU A 111 2.09 -9.87 11.62
CA GLU A 111 2.62 -10.54 12.81
C GLU A 111 1.61 -10.48 13.96
N LEU A 112 1.03 -9.30 14.20
CA LEU A 112 -0.03 -9.14 15.20
C LEU A 112 -1.23 -10.04 14.90
N PHE A 113 -1.66 -10.13 13.64
CA PHE A 113 -2.78 -10.97 13.23
C PHE A 113 -2.50 -12.46 13.49
N GLU A 114 -1.31 -12.93 13.16
CA GLU A 114 -0.88 -14.30 13.41
C GLU A 114 -0.79 -14.61 14.90
N ASP A 115 -0.34 -13.67 15.72
CA ASP A 115 -0.33 -13.80 17.17
C ASP A 115 -1.75 -13.98 17.73
N TYR A 116 -2.74 -13.19 17.27
CA TYR A 116 -4.13 -13.38 17.66
C TYR A 116 -4.69 -14.74 17.21
N LEU A 117 -4.34 -15.20 16.00
CA LEU A 117 -4.75 -16.53 15.53
C LEU A 117 -4.15 -17.67 16.36
N ALA A 118 -2.91 -17.53 16.83
CA ALA A 118 -2.24 -18.55 17.63
C ALA A 118 -2.74 -18.62 19.08
N HIS A 119 -3.17 -17.50 19.66
CA HIS A 119 -3.49 -17.41 21.09
C HIS A 119 -4.99 -17.37 21.41
N THR A 120 -5.86 -17.10 20.42
CA THR A 120 -7.30 -17.06 20.67
C THR A 120 -7.90 -18.46 20.63
N THR A 121 -8.53 -18.89 21.73
CA THR A 121 -9.12 -20.24 21.86
C THR A 121 -10.42 -20.42 21.06
N SER A 122 -11.05 -19.33 20.61
CA SER A 122 -12.27 -19.32 19.80
C SER A 122 -12.05 -18.51 18.52
N ASN A 123 -12.03 -19.19 17.38
CA ASN A 123 -11.86 -18.56 16.07
C ASN A 123 -12.89 -17.45 15.81
N ASP A 124 -14.09 -17.55 16.38
CA ASP A 124 -15.18 -16.60 16.18
C ASP A 124 -14.90 -15.20 16.73
N ARG A 125 -13.90 -15.04 17.62
CA ARG A 125 -13.54 -13.75 18.22
C ARG A 125 -12.26 -13.13 17.65
N VAL A 126 -11.45 -13.91 16.93
CA VAL A 126 -10.14 -13.46 16.45
C VAL A 126 -10.21 -12.15 15.68
N LEU A 127 -11.15 -12.03 14.72
CA LEU A 127 -11.25 -10.84 13.88
C LEU A 127 -11.67 -9.60 14.66
N VAL A 128 -12.50 -9.76 15.69
CA VAL A 128 -12.95 -8.66 16.55
C VAL A 128 -11.81 -8.21 17.47
N GLU A 129 -11.11 -9.16 18.09
CA GLU A 129 -9.97 -8.85 18.96
C GLU A 129 -8.84 -8.19 18.16
N TYR A 130 -8.56 -8.68 16.96
CA TYR A 130 -7.61 -8.07 16.05
C TYR A 130 -8.04 -6.66 15.62
N TYR A 131 -9.31 -6.45 15.27
CA TYR A 131 -9.85 -5.12 14.94
C TYR A 131 -9.60 -4.13 16.09
N LEU A 132 -9.96 -4.50 17.32
CA LEU A 132 -9.77 -3.65 18.50
C LEU A 132 -8.29 -3.38 18.78
N ALA A 133 -7.40 -4.34 18.49
CA ALA A 133 -5.97 -4.15 18.63
C ALA A 133 -5.45 -3.07 17.67
N ILE A 134 -5.83 -3.14 16.40
CA ILE A 134 -5.44 -2.15 15.39
C ILE A 134 -6.04 -0.76 15.70
N ASP A 135 -7.30 -0.70 16.13
CA ASP A 135 -7.95 0.56 16.54
C ASP A 135 -7.23 1.23 17.72
N ASN A 136 -6.85 0.45 18.74
CA ASN A 136 -6.05 0.97 19.84
C ASN A 136 -4.69 1.50 19.37
N LEU A 137 -4.02 0.82 18.44
CA LEU A 137 -2.76 1.29 17.87
C LEU A 137 -2.92 2.62 17.11
N CYS A 138 -4.03 2.83 16.38
CA CYS A 138 -4.35 4.12 15.77
C CYS A 138 -4.50 5.23 16.82
N LEU A 139 -5.20 4.95 17.92
CA LEU A 139 -5.40 5.90 19.00
C LEU A 139 -4.08 6.26 19.71
N GLU A 140 -3.22 5.27 19.95
CA GLU A 140 -1.90 5.48 20.57
C GLU A 140 -1.00 6.37 19.68
N GLN A 141 -1.01 6.16 18.37
CA GLN A 141 -0.24 7.00 17.43
C GLN A 141 -0.72 8.45 17.40
N THR A 142 -2.03 8.68 17.57
CA THR A 142 -2.60 10.03 17.66
C THR A 142 -2.14 10.78 18.92
N GLN A 143 -1.78 10.06 19.98
CA GLN A 143 -1.36 10.62 21.27
C GLN A 143 0.16 10.75 21.43
N ALA A 144 0.94 10.15 20.53
CA ALA A 144 2.40 10.15 20.61
C ALA A 144 3.01 11.53 20.25
N PRO A 145 4.14 11.95 20.88
CA PRO A 145 4.84 13.17 20.52
C PRO A 145 5.36 13.15 19.07
N GLN A 146 5.33 14.31 18.39
CA GLN A 146 5.57 14.53 16.95
C GLN A 146 7.00 14.25 16.43
N GLU A 147 7.79 13.35 17.03
CA GLU A 147 9.21 13.21 16.70
C GLU A 147 9.48 12.53 15.33
N ALA A 148 8.47 11.93 14.69
CA ALA A 148 8.60 11.31 13.37
C ALA A 148 7.30 11.41 12.53
N GLU A 149 6.87 12.63 12.20
CA GLU A 149 5.59 12.90 11.50
C GLU A 149 5.39 12.08 10.21
N GLY A 150 6.45 11.85 9.42
CA GLY A 150 6.37 11.12 8.15
C GLY A 150 6.09 9.62 8.32
N SER A 151 6.92 8.92 9.10
CA SER A 151 6.78 7.48 9.31
C SER A 151 5.56 7.12 10.18
N GLN A 152 5.13 8.02 11.07
CA GLN A 152 3.90 7.85 11.84
C GLN A 152 2.66 7.97 10.95
N ALA A 153 2.59 9.00 10.08
CA ALA A 153 1.46 9.15 9.16
C ALA A 153 1.30 7.95 8.22
N ILE A 154 2.41 7.38 7.74
CA ILE A 154 2.41 6.17 6.91
C ILE A 154 1.87 4.96 7.69
N ARG A 155 2.31 4.78 8.94
CA ARG A 155 1.83 3.69 9.78
C ARG A 155 0.33 3.82 10.07
N GLN A 156 -0.13 5.02 10.39
CA GLN A 156 -1.55 5.29 10.62
C GLN A 156 -2.38 4.96 9.37
N GLN A 157 -1.93 5.38 8.18
CA GLN A 157 -2.61 5.05 6.93
C GLN A 157 -2.72 3.53 6.73
N VAL A 158 -1.65 2.78 7.01
CA VAL A 158 -1.66 1.31 6.91
C VAL A 158 -2.67 0.69 7.88
N PHE A 159 -2.75 1.20 9.11
CA PHE A 159 -3.70 0.69 10.09
C PHE A 159 -5.15 0.98 9.70
N GLU A 160 -5.43 2.18 9.19
CA GLU A 160 -6.74 2.54 8.64
C GLU A 160 -7.12 1.65 7.46
N ASP A 161 -6.19 1.35 6.55
CA ASP A 161 -6.41 0.41 5.45
C ASP A 161 -6.78 -1.00 5.96
N VAL A 162 -6.10 -1.47 7.01
CA VAL A 162 -6.39 -2.77 7.65
C VAL A 162 -7.79 -2.76 8.29
N LEU A 163 -8.16 -1.71 9.01
CA LEU A 163 -9.49 -1.57 9.61
C LEU A 163 -10.58 -1.58 8.53
N HIS A 164 -10.42 -0.78 7.47
CA HIS A 164 -11.35 -0.78 6.34
C HIS A 164 -11.48 -2.16 5.69
N ARG A 165 -10.37 -2.91 5.59
CA ARG A 165 -10.43 -4.29 5.07
C ARG A 165 -11.19 -5.21 6.01
N LEU A 166 -10.94 -5.13 7.31
CA LEU A 166 -11.66 -5.92 8.31
C LEU A 166 -13.16 -5.61 8.26
N GLU A 167 -13.55 -4.35 8.17
CA GLU A 167 -14.95 -3.94 8.02
C GLU A 167 -15.57 -4.55 6.77
N ARG A 168 -14.92 -4.47 5.60
CA ARG A 168 -15.44 -5.07 4.36
C ARG A 168 -15.58 -6.59 4.44
N VAL A 169 -14.67 -7.23 5.16
CA VAL A 169 -14.65 -8.68 5.35
C VAL A 169 -15.60 -9.13 6.45
N THR A 170 -16.11 -8.24 7.30
CA THR A 170 -17.02 -8.56 8.43
C THR A 170 -18.41 -7.95 8.30
N ALA A 171 -18.61 -6.95 7.43
CA ALA A 171 -19.86 -6.26 7.27
C ALA A 171 -20.97 -7.17 6.70
N PRO A 172 -22.22 -7.00 7.17
CA PRO A 172 -23.38 -7.61 6.56
C PRO A 172 -23.64 -7.04 5.14
N GLU A 173 -24.22 -7.86 4.26
CA GLU A 173 -24.63 -7.46 2.92
C GLU A 173 -25.78 -6.45 3.09
N SER A 174 -25.51 -5.18 2.79
CA SER A 174 -26.56 -4.17 2.83
C SER A 174 -27.44 -4.37 1.59
N ASP A 175 -28.63 -4.92 1.77
CA ASP A 175 -29.73 -4.99 0.79
C ASP A 175 -30.07 -3.60 0.21
#